data_AF-A0A1H3W510-F1
#
_entry.id   AF-A0A1H3W510-F1
#
_cell.length_a   1.000
_cell.length_b   1.000
_cell.length_c   1.000
_cell.angle_alpha   90.00
_cell.angle_beta   90.00
_cell.angle_gamma   90.00
#
_symmetry.space_group_name_H-M   'P 1'
#
loop_
_entity.id
_entity.type
_entity.pdbx_description
1 polymer ?
#
loop_
_entity_poly.entity_id
_entity_poly.type
_entity_poly.pdbx_seq_one_letter_code
_entity_poly.pdbx_strand_id
1 'polypeptide(L)'
;MIRAIAYLALTTFLAAATTSLLLVGTTQSSDPSAKRQLVKVLGISDLSLSSEARYTRHPTQADVFAAFQDFPGAFEHFPTGSMIPPRPIGFASQVRIQPSTEKQD
;
A
#
# COMPACT_ATOMS: atom_id res chain seq x y z
N MET A 1 7.92 37.31 -18.53
CA MET A 1 9.14 36.81 -17.86
C MET A 1 8.94 36.55 -16.37
N ILE A 2 8.42 37.50 -15.58
CA ILE A 2 8.20 37.34 -14.12
C ILE A 2 7.35 36.10 -13.77
N ARG A 3 6.25 35.84 -14.49
CA ARG A 3 5.40 34.65 -14.28
C ARG A 3 6.12 33.32 -14.50
N ALA A 4 7.02 33.27 -15.49
CA ALA A 4 7.79 32.06 -15.80
C ALA A 4 8.85 31.78 -14.73
N ILE A 5 9.53 32.84 -14.26
CA ILE A 5 10.50 32.74 -13.15
C ILE A 5 9.80 32.30 -11.86
N ALA A 6 8.64 32.88 -11.55
CA ALA A 6 7.84 32.49 -10.39
C ALA A 6 7.38 31.03 -10.45
N TYR A 7 6.94 30.56 -11.63
CA TYR A 7 6.55 29.16 -11.83
C TYR A 7 7.73 28.20 -11.63
N LEU A 8 8.89 28.50 -12.25
CA LEU A 8 10.10 27.67 -12.08
C LEU A 8 10.56 27.64 -10.63
N ALA A 9 10.60 28.79 -9.95
CA ALA A 9 10.95 28.86 -8.54
C ALA A 9 10.00 28.01 -7.67
N LEU A 10 8.68 28.12 -7.88
CA LEU A 10 7.69 27.34 -7.15
C LEU A 10 7.86 25.83 -7.37
N THR A 11 8.05 25.39 -8.62
CA THR A 11 8.23 23.96 -8.92
C THR A 11 9.51 23.41 -8.30
N THR A 12 10.63 24.14 -8.37
CA THR A 12 11.88 23.72 -7.72
C THR A 12 11.77 23.66 -6.19
N PHE A 13 11.05 24.61 -5.59
CA PHE A 13 10.80 24.62 -4.15
C PHE A 13 9.95 23.42 -3.72
N LEU A 14 8.85 23.13 -4.43
CA LEU A 14 7.99 21.97 -4.16
C LEU A 14 8.75 20.63 -4.34
N ALA A 15 9.60 20.53 -5.37
CA ALA A 15 10.44 19.36 -5.58
C ALA A 15 11.47 19.17 -4.45
N ALA A 16 12.11 20.25 -4.01
CA ALA A 16 13.05 20.20 -2.87
C ALA A 16 12.34 19.84 -1.57
N ALA A 17 11.14 20.41 -1.32
CA ALA A 17 10.34 20.11 -0.14
C ALA A 17 9.92 18.64 -0.11
N THR A 18 9.37 18.12 -1.20
CA THR A 18 8.98 16.69 -1.30
C THR A 18 10.17 15.75 -1.12
N THR A 19 11.32 16.05 -1.72
CA THR A 19 12.55 15.25 -1.55
C THR A 19 13.02 15.27 -0.09
N SER A 20 12.99 16.43 0.57
CA SER A 20 13.33 16.57 1.99
C SER A 20 12.38 15.77 2.88
N LEU A 21 11.07 15.83 2.63
CA LEU A 21 10.08 15.03 3.36
C LEU A 21 10.30 13.53 3.16
N LEU A 22 10.63 13.08 1.95
CA LEU A 22 10.94 11.67 1.68
C LEU A 22 12.20 11.22 2.41
N LEU A 23 13.25 12.05 2.43
CA LEU A 23 14.48 11.79 3.19
C LEU A 23 14.18 11.65 4.69
N VAL A 24 13.44 12.58 5.28
CA VAL A 24 13.01 12.48 6.69
C VAL A 24 12.16 11.24 6.94
N GLY A 25 11.22 10.93 6.04
CA GLY A 25 10.37 9.74 6.15
C GLY A 25 11.16 8.43 6.18
N THR A 26 12.30 8.35 5.48
CA THR A 26 13.17 7.16 5.53
C THR A 26 13.99 7.04 6.81
N THR A 27 14.28 8.16 7.48
CA THR A 27 15.02 8.16 8.76
C THR A 27 14.16 7.74 9.95
N GLN A 28 12.84 7.76 9.81
CA GLN A 28 11.93 7.34 10.85
C GLN A 28 11.86 5.81 10.91
N SER A 29 12.85 5.23 11.59
CA SER A 29 12.85 3.82 12.00
C SER A 29 11.68 3.58 12.95
N SER A 30 10.51 3.35 12.36
CA SER A 30 9.33 2.89 13.08
C SER A 30 9.69 1.55 13.70
N ASP A 31 9.86 1.49 15.03
CA ASP A 31 10.07 0.22 15.71
C ASP A 31 8.89 -0.72 15.39
N PRO A 32 9.13 -1.82 14.65
CA PRO A 32 8.07 -2.77 14.31
C PRO A 32 7.51 -3.45 15.57
N SER A 33 8.28 -3.50 16.65
CA SER A 33 7.89 -4.13 17.91
C SER A 33 6.77 -3.33 18.60
N ALA A 34 6.90 -2.01 18.69
CA ALA A 34 5.87 -1.12 19.22
C ALA A 34 4.56 -1.21 18.42
N LYS A 35 4.65 -1.24 17.08
CA LYS A 35 3.48 -1.43 16.21
C LYS A 35 2.79 -2.77 16.45
N ARG A 36 3.57 -3.86 16.55
CA ARG A 36 3.03 -5.21 16.86
C ARG A 36 2.41 -5.29 18.26
N GLN A 37 3.02 -4.64 19.24
CA GLN A 37 2.47 -4.57 20.60
C GLN A 37 1.12 -3.85 20.60
N LEU A 38 0.98 -2.73 19.87
CA LEU A 38 -0.29 -2.02 19.74
C LEU A 38 -1.37 -2.89 19.11
N VAL A 39 -1.05 -3.59 18.01
CA VAL A 39 -1.94 -4.57 17.36
C VAL A 39 -2.40 -5.64 18.36
N LYS A 40 -1.47 -6.19 19.14
CA LYS A 40 -1.76 -7.21 20.17
C LYS A 40 -2.65 -6.68 21.30
N VAL A 41 -2.39 -5.48 21.81
CA VAL A 41 -3.15 -4.86 22.90
C VAL A 41 -4.58 -4.53 22.45
N LEU A 42 -4.75 -4.05 21.22
CA LEU A 42 -6.06 -3.70 20.67
C LEU A 42 -6.85 -4.91 20.15
N GLY A 43 -6.23 -6.09 20.03
CA GLY A 43 -6.87 -7.28 19.49
C GLY A 43 -7.25 -7.18 18.01
N ILE A 44 -6.58 -6.30 17.26
CA ILE A 44 -6.78 -6.14 15.82
C ILE A 44 -5.81 -7.03 15.04
N SER A 45 -6.11 -7.36 13.78
CA SER A 45 -5.22 -8.22 12.98
C SER A 45 -3.97 -7.49 12.48
N ASP A 46 -4.09 -6.20 12.15
CA ASP A 46 -2.99 -5.34 11.75
C ASP A 46 -3.39 -3.86 11.92
N LEU A 47 -2.43 -2.94 11.72
CA LEU A 47 -2.69 -1.50 11.71
C LEU A 47 -3.21 -1.07 10.35
N SER A 48 -4.28 -0.28 10.37
CA SER A 48 -4.77 0.41 9.17
C SER A 48 -3.77 1.43 8.67
N LEU A 49 -3.36 1.27 7.41
CA LEU A 49 -2.46 2.21 6.73
C LEU A 49 -3.25 3.42 6.21
N SER A 50 -4.49 3.19 5.77
CA SER A 50 -5.43 4.22 5.33
C SER A 50 -6.85 3.69 5.31
N SER A 51 -7.81 4.58 5.55
CA SER A 51 -9.25 4.28 5.49
C SER A 51 -9.85 4.42 4.09
N GLU A 52 -9.13 4.94 3.10
CA GLU A 52 -9.69 5.19 1.77
C GLU A 52 -9.86 3.90 0.95
N ALA A 53 -8.76 3.29 0.49
CA ALA A 53 -8.82 2.04 -0.26
C ALA A 53 -9.09 0.84 0.68
N ARG A 54 -9.98 -0.07 0.27
CA ARG A 54 -10.38 -1.22 1.11
C ARG A 54 -9.22 -2.13 1.47
N TYR A 55 -8.30 -2.37 0.54
CA TYR A 55 -7.15 -3.25 0.72
C TYR A 55 -5.99 -2.64 1.53
N THR A 56 -6.07 -1.34 1.86
CA THR A 56 -5.08 -0.66 2.71
C THR A 56 -5.52 -0.52 4.17
N ARG A 57 -6.78 -0.86 4.49
CA ARG A 57 -7.30 -0.82 5.86
C ARG A 57 -6.82 -1.95 6.74
N HIS A 58 -6.86 -3.17 6.21
CA HIS A 58 -6.35 -4.34 6.93
C HIS A 58 -5.62 -5.26 5.95
N PRO A 59 -4.37 -4.98 5.59
CA PRO A 59 -3.68 -5.72 4.54
C PRO A 59 -3.62 -7.24 4.75
N THR A 60 -3.70 -7.71 6.00
CA THR A 60 -3.73 -9.15 6.30
C THR A 60 -5.10 -9.79 6.10
N GLN A 61 -6.18 -8.99 6.17
CA GLN A 61 -7.57 -9.42 5.98
C GLN A 61 -8.15 -8.98 4.62
N ALA A 62 -7.41 -8.16 3.86
CA ALA A 62 -7.83 -7.68 2.57
C ALA A 62 -7.96 -8.84 1.57
N ASP A 63 -9.07 -8.84 0.83
CA ASP A 63 -9.25 -9.74 -0.31
C ASP A 63 -8.14 -9.49 -1.36
N VAL A 64 -7.53 -10.57 -1.86
CA VAL A 64 -6.48 -10.55 -2.88
C VAL A 64 -6.99 -9.90 -4.18
N PHE A 65 -8.28 -10.03 -4.47
CA PHE A 65 -8.92 -9.45 -5.65
C PHE A 65 -9.45 -8.03 -5.42
N ALA A 66 -9.30 -7.46 -4.22
CA ALA A 66 -9.84 -6.14 -3.89
C ALA A 66 -9.35 -5.02 -4.81
N ALA A 67 -8.10 -5.09 -5.29
CA ALA A 67 -7.55 -4.12 -6.26
C ALA A 67 -8.10 -4.27 -7.68
N PHE A 68 -8.86 -5.34 -7.96
CA PHE A 68 -9.43 -5.68 -9.27
C PHE A 68 -10.97 -5.75 -9.25
N GLN A 69 -11.62 -5.20 -8.22
CA GLN A 69 -13.09 -5.20 -8.14
C GLN A 69 -13.74 -4.21 -9.12
N ASP A 70 -12.96 -3.27 -9.64
CA ASP A 70 -13.39 -2.37 -10.71
C ASP A 70 -13.19 -3.01 -12.10
N PHE A 71 -13.78 -2.39 -13.12
CA PHE A 71 -13.66 -2.85 -14.50
C PHE A 71 -12.20 -2.73 -15.02
N PRO A 72 -11.76 -3.60 -15.94
CA PRO A 72 -10.43 -3.50 -16.52
C PRO A 72 -10.17 -2.11 -17.12
N GLY A 73 -9.10 -1.44 -16.66
CA GLY A 73 -8.74 -0.09 -17.09
C GLY A 73 -9.46 1.05 -16.35
N ALA A 74 -10.24 0.75 -15.30
CA ALA A 74 -10.78 1.77 -14.41
C ALA A 74 -9.67 2.55 -13.71
N PHE A 75 -9.89 3.85 -13.51
CA PHE A 75 -9.03 4.67 -12.67
C PHE A 75 -9.42 4.45 -11.20
N GLU A 76 -8.45 4.07 -10.38
CA GLU A 76 -8.60 4.01 -8.93
C GLU A 76 -8.88 5.43 -8.39
N HIS A 77 -9.92 5.55 -7.55
CA HIS A 77 -10.35 6.82 -6.97
C HIS A 77 -9.54 7.20 -5.74
N PHE A 78 -8.97 6.21 -5.05
CA PHE A 78 -8.26 6.43 -3.80
C PHE A 78 -6.74 6.43 -4.04
N PRO A 79 -6.03 7.54 -3.77
CA PRO A 79 -4.58 7.61 -3.91
C PRO A 79 -3.85 6.53 -3.10
N THR A 80 -4.43 6.11 -1.97
CA THR A 80 -3.84 5.05 -1.14
C THR A 80 -3.79 3.69 -1.87
N GLY A 81 -4.59 3.50 -2.92
CA GLY A 81 -4.57 2.28 -3.70
C GLY A 81 -3.20 1.94 -4.32
N SER A 82 -2.35 2.94 -4.57
CA SER A 82 -0.99 2.71 -5.07
C SER A 82 0.03 2.37 -3.98
N MET A 83 -0.33 2.41 -2.68
CA MET A 83 0.63 2.18 -1.58
C MET A 83 1.01 0.71 -1.40
N ILE A 84 0.09 -0.21 -1.71
CA ILE A 84 0.33 -1.64 -1.63
C ILE A 84 0.38 -2.16 -3.06
N PRO A 85 1.57 -2.49 -3.60
CA PRO A 85 1.62 -3.09 -4.91
C PRO A 85 0.90 -4.44 -4.88
N PRO A 86 0.28 -4.87 -5.99
CA PRO A 86 -0.20 -6.24 -6.09
C PRO A 86 0.93 -7.18 -5.73
N ARG A 87 0.62 -8.25 -4.99
CA ARG A 87 1.64 -9.25 -4.62
C ARG A 87 2.39 -9.65 -5.90
N PRO A 88 3.72 -9.84 -5.86
CA PRO A 88 4.50 -10.31 -7.00
C PRO A 88 4.21 -11.80 -7.28
N ILE A 89 2.93 -12.13 -7.43
CA ILE A 89 2.43 -13.32 -8.05
C ILE A 89 2.51 -12.97 -9.54
N GLY A 90 3.68 -13.20 -10.14
CA GLY A 90 3.82 -12.98 -11.58
C GLY A 90 2.67 -13.68 -12.32
N PHE A 91 2.27 -13.19 -13.49
CA PHE A 91 1.22 -13.79 -14.31
C PHE A 91 1.39 -15.32 -14.56
N ALA A 92 2.57 -15.89 -14.25
CA ALA A 92 2.91 -17.30 -14.36
C ALA A 92 2.85 -18.11 -13.05
N SER A 93 2.43 -17.52 -11.92
CA SER A 93 2.28 -18.27 -10.68
C SER A 93 1.07 -19.19 -10.79
N GLN A 94 1.32 -20.45 -11.16
CA GLN A 94 0.31 -21.48 -11.11
C GLN A 94 -0.03 -21.77 -9.66
N VAL A 95 -1.28 -21.48 -9.27
CA VAL A 95 -1.84 -22.00 -8.04
C VAL A 95 -1.99 -23.50 -8.23
N ARG A 96 -0.99 -24.26 -7.77
CA ARG A 96 -1.07 -25.72 -7.75
C ARG A 96 -2.03 -26.11 -6.63
N ILE A 97 -3.29 -26.36 -7.00
CA ILE A 97 -4.26 -26.99 -6.11
C ILE A 97 -3.79 -28.42 -5.91
N GLN A 98 -3.15 -28.69 -4.77
CA GLN A 98 -2.86 -30.05 -4.35
C GLN A 98 -4.21 -30.66 -3.98
N PRO A 99 -4.70 -31.70 -4.69
CA PRO A 99 -5.88 -32.41 -4.22
C PRO A 99 -5.56 -32.91 -2.81
N SER A 100 -6.45 -32.64 -1.85
CA SER A 100 -6.37 -33.29 -0.55
C SER A 100 -6.37 -34.78 -0.83
N THR A 101 -5.28 -35.47 -0.52
CA THR A 101 -5.28 -36.92 -0.42
C THR A 101 -6.23 -37.26 0.72
N GLU A 102 -7.49 -37.40 0.37
CA GLU A 102 -8.52 -38.03 1.16
C GLU A 102 -8.05 -39.46 1.36
N LYS A 103 -7.50 -39.73 2.55
CA LYS A 103 -7.52 -41.09 3.06
C LYS A 103 -8.98 -41.40 3.35
N GLN A 104 -9.53 -42.28 2.51
CA GLN A 104 -10.67 -43.13 2.81
C GLN A 104 -10.52 -43.73 4.22
N ASP A 105 -11.65 -43.74 4.91
CA ASP A 105 -12.04 -44.50 6.12
C ASP A 105 -11.52 -44.03 7.50
#